data_AF-A0A645CVG3-F1
#
_entry.id   AF-A0A645CVG3-F1
#
_cell.length_a   1.000
_cell.length_b   1.000
_cell.length_c   1.000
_cell.angle_alpha   90.00
_cell.angle_beta   90.00
_cell.angle_gamma   90.00
#
_symmetry.space_group_name_H-M   'P 1'
#
loop_
_entity.id
_entity.type
_entity.pdbx_description
1 polymer ?
#
loop_
_entity_poly.entity_id
_entity_poly.type
_entity_poly.pdbx_seq_one_letter_code
_entity_poly.pdbx_strand_id
1 'polypeptide(L)'
;MIYFFADDHYETHAGRTIFEDGDQAWTGQTIFRENDWSLLESGDWTADCGLLILHLIGGSSGQIHPGPGAEARVRHYLDAGGNILLLHGASAAFWQWPWWRKIVGLRWVRPDDPDGMAASVHPHVSCALRIAKVRHPLAAQLCEGELPEDELYTELEQTAPLTILIHAVTATGIFPQMAETVTPAGGRILSFLPGHARECATHPVIRRNVAAAIADLRQAQSSIRPPRR
;
A
#
# COMPACT_ATOMS: atom_id res chain seq x y z
N MET A 1 -6.38 -12.24 -10.86
CA MET A 1 -6.22 -10.88 -11.41
C MET A 1 -5.66 -9.94 -10.35
N ILE A 2 -5.01 -8.85 -10.75
CA ILE A 2 -4.66 -7.73 -9.86
C ILE A 2 -5.75 -6.66 -10.04
N TYR A 3 -6.21 -6.08 -8.94
CA TYR A 3 -7.07 -4.91 -8.97
C TYR A 3 -6.33 -3.75 -8.34
N PHE A 4 -6.11 -2.68 -9.09
CA PHE A 4 -5.35 -1.52 -8.64
C PHE A 4 -6.24 -0.29 -8.68
N PHE A 5 -6.59 0.20 -7.49
CA PHE A 5 -7.34 1.44 -7.30
C PHE A 5 -6.41 2.55 -6.84
N ALA A 6 -6.46 3.68 -7.53
CA ALA A 6 -5.70 4.86 -7.19
C ALA A 6 -6.60 6.10 -7.11
N ASP A 7 -6.19 7.10 -6.35
CA ASP A 7 -6.63 8.48 -6.58
C ASP A 7 -5.51 9.30 -7.24
N ASP A 8 -5.89 10.47 -7.75
CA ASP A 8 -4.97 11.44 -8.33
C ASP A 8 -4.14 12.19 -7.29
N HIS A 9 -4.27 11.87 -6.00
CA HIS A 9 -3.63 12.49 -4.84
C HIS A 9 -2.95 13.84 -5.12
N TYR A 10 -3.74 14.92 -5.07
CA TYR A 10 -3.28 16.29 -5.38
C TYR A 10 -2.74 16.48 -6.81
N GLU A 11 -3.43 15.89 -7.79
CA GLU A 11 -3.10 15.96 -9.23
C GLU A 11 -1.74 15.32 -9.62
N THR A 12 -1.11 14.57 -8.71
CA THR A 12 0.19 13.91 -8.95
C THR A 12 0.07 12.65 -9.79
N HIS A 13 -1.08 11.96 -9.75
CA HIS A 13 -1.33 10.72 -10.48
C HIS A 13 -0.22 9.65 -10.29
N ALA A 14 0.37 9.58 -9.09
CA ALA A 14 1.48 8.66 -8.83
C ALA A 14 1.07 7.19 -9.00
N GLY A 15 -0.14 6.81 -8.58
CA GLY A 15 -0.68 5.47 -8.79
C GLY A 15 -0.79 5.09 -10.28
N ARG A 16 -1.30 6.00 -11.12
CA ARG A 16 -1.32 5.82 -12.59
C ARG A 16 0.09 5.71 -13.16
N THR A 17 1.00 6.57 -12.72
CA THR A 17 2.40 6.56 -13.14
C THR A 17 3.07 5.21 -12.84
N ILE A 18 2.88 4.67 -11.62
CA ILE A 18 3.40 3.36 -11.23
C ILE A 18 2.83 2.24 -12.13
N PHE A 19 1.56 2.34 -12.51
CA PHE A 19 0.92 1.39 -13.41
C PHE A 19 1.44 1.49 -14.85
N GLU A 20 1.51 2.68 -15.43
CA GLU A 20 1.93 2.89 -16.81
C GLU A 20 3.41 2.55 -17.03
N ASP A 21 4.27 2.86 -16.05
CA ASP A 21 5.69 2.53 -16.08
C ASP A 21 6.00 1.11 -15.53
N GLY A 22 4.96 0.37 -15.13
CA GLY A 22 5.08 -0.98 -14.59
C GLY A 22 5.46 -2.04 -15.62
N ASP A 23 6.07 -3.12 -15.17
CA ASP A 23 6.39 -4.28 -16.01
C ASP A 23 5.11 -4.97 -16.52
N GLN A 24 5.08 -5.30 -17.81
CA GLN A 24 3.98 -6.00 -18.48
C GLN A 24 3.57 -7.31 -17.78
N ALA A 25 4.51 -7.98 -17.10
CA ALA A 25 4.27 -9.21 -16.36
C ALA A 25 3.16 -9.06 -15.31
N TRP A 26 3.04 -7.89 -14.67
CA TRP A 26 1.96 -7.62 -13.73
C TRP A 26 0.91 -6.66 -14.29
N THR A 27 1.29 -5.64 -15.05
CA THR A 27 0.34 -4.65 -15.58
C THR A 27 -0.63 -5.28 -16.58
N GLY A 28 -0.18 -6.26 -17.37
CA GLY A 28 -1.04 -7.05 -18.28
C GLY A 28 -2.08 -7.94 -17.57
N GLN A 29 -2.00 -8.06 -16.24
CA GLN A 29 -2.95 -8.81 -15.41
C GLN A 29 -3.69 -7.90 -14.42
N THR A 30 -3.62 -6.59 -14.63
CA THR A 30 -4.18 -5.58 -13.72
C THR A 30 -5.39 -4.90 -14.34
N ILE A 31 -6.45 -4.81 -13.56
CA ILE A 31 -7.56 -3.89 -13.81
C ILE A 31 -7.28 -2.63 -12.99
N PHE A 32 -6.92 -1.55 -13.67
CA PHE A 32 -6.62 -0.25 -13.07
C PHE A 32 -7.86 0.66 -13.08
N ARG A 33 -8.10 1.36 -11.97
CA ARG A 33 -9.11 2.42 -11.84
C ARG A 33 -8.50 3.58 -11.07
N GLU A 34 -8.71 4.78 -11.57
CA GLU A 34 -8.31 6.00 -10.88
C GLU A 34 -9.54 6.89 -10.68
N ASN A 35 -9.71 7.45 -9.48
CA ASN A 35 -10.82 8.33 -9.12
C ASN A 35 -12.22 7.73 -9.37
N ASP A 36 -12.30 6.39 -9.45
CA ASP A 36 -13.53 5.66 -9.73
C ASP A 36 -13.61 4.44 -8.80
N TRP A 37 -14.54 4.53 -7.84
CA TRP A 37 -14.80 3.49 -6.87
C TRP A 37 -15.94 2.57 -7.28
N SER A 38 -16.60 2.77 -8.42
CA SER A 38 -17.79 2.00 -8.82
C SER A 38 -17.54 0.49 -8.78
N LEU A 39 -16.39 0.04 -9.29
CA LEU A 39 -15.98 -1.36 -9.24
C LEU A 39 -15.63 -1.79 -7.81
N LEU A 40 -14.94 -0.96 -7.03
CA LEU A 40 -14.60 -1.25 -5.64
C LEU A 40 -15.88 -1.46 -4.81
N GLU A 41 -16.92 -0.64 -5.07
CA GLU A 41 -18.25 -0.66 -4.45
C GLU A 41 -19.08 -1.87 -4.84
N SER A 42 -19.14 -2.21 -6.14
CA SER A 42 -19.94 -3.34 -6.61
C SER A 42 -19.40 -4.66 -6.05
N GLY A 43 -18.07 -4.77 -5.98
CA GLY A 43 -17.40 -5.97 -5.49
C GLY A 43 -17.21 -7.05 -6.55
N ASP A 44 -17.51 -6.77 -7.82
CA ASP A 44 -17.35 -7.74 -8.92
C ASP A 44 -15.90 -8.25 -9.02
N TRP A 45 -14.94 -7.45 -8.55
CA TRP A 45 -13.53 -7.80 -8.46
C TRP A 45 -13.21 -8.93 -7.48
N THR A 46 -14.05 -9.17 -6.47
CA THR A 46 -13.72 -10.11 -5.38
C THR A 46 -13.66 -11.57 -5.84
N ALA A 47 -14.32 -11.93 -6.94
CA ALA A 47 -14.44 -13.31 -7.41
C ALA A 47 -13.10 -13.91 -7.89
N ASP A 48 -12.23 -13.10 -8.50
CA ASP A 48 -10.98 -13.52 -9.12
C ASP A 48 -9.76 -12.66 -8.72
N CYS A 49 -9.94 -11.71 -7.80
CA CYS A 49 -8.86 -10.93 -7.23
C CYS A 49 -7.85 -11.82 -6.50
N GLY A 50 -6.62 -11.79 -7.01
CA GLY A 50 -5.45 -12.42 -6.39
C GLY A 50 -4.49 -11.40 -5.75
N LEU A 51 -4.72 -10.11 -5.95
CA LEU A 51 -4.01 -9.05 -5.24
C LEU A 51 -4.80 -7.76 -5.40
N LEU A 52 -5.09 -7.12 -4.28
CA LEU A 52 -5.61 -5.75 -4.25
C LEU A 52 -4.44 -4.79 -4.04
N ILE A 53 -4.30 -3.80 -4.91
CA ILE A 53 -3.34 -2.71 -4.77
C ILE A 53 -4.12 -1.42 -4.55
N LEU A 54 -3.73 -0.66 -3.55
CA LEU A 54 -4.32 0.64 -3.25
C LEU A 54 -3.23 1.71 -3.30
N HIS A 55 -3.50 2.78 -4.05
CA HIS A 55 -2.76 4.04 -4.02
C HIS A 55 -3.80 5.17 -3.92
N LEU A 56 -4.59 5.13 -2.86
CA LEU A 56 -5.65 6.10 -2.62
C LEU A 56 -5.71 6.44 -1.15
N ILE A 57 -6.14 7.65 -0.83
CA ILE A 57 -6.53 8.02 0.53
C ILE A 57 -8.05 7.88 0.66
N GLY A 58 -8.80 8.39 -0.31
CA GLY A 58 -10.26 8.49 -0.22
C GLY A 58 -10.71 9.53 0.81
N GLY A 59 -11.55 10.48 0.39
CA GLY A 59 -11.95 11.60 1.25
C GLY A 59 -10.89 12.71 1.36
N SER A 60 -10.03 12.85 0.34
CA SER A 60 -9.09 13.95 0.16
C SER A 60 -8.99 14.32 -1.32
N SER A 61 -8.39 15.47 -1.62
CA SER A 61 -8.10 15.90 -3.01
C SER A 61 -9.35 15.91 -3.91
N GLY A 62 -10.52 16.27 -3.36
CA GLY A 62 -11.78 16.28 -4.10
C GLY A 62 -12.40 14.90 -4.34
N GLN A 63 -11.72 13.82 -3.97
CA GLN A 63 -12.23 12.45 -4.10
C GLN A 63 -13.12 12.10 -2.91
N ILE A 64 -14.26 11.47 -3.21
CA ILE A 64 -15.14 10.91 -2.17
C ILE A 64 -14.45 9.74 -1.48
N HIS A 65 -14.71 9.56 -0.19
CA HIS A 65 -14.31 8.34 0.51
C HIS A 65 -15.13 7.17 -0.04
N PRO A 66 -14.52 5.99 -0.31
CA PRO A 66 -15.27 4.79 -0.68
C PRO A 66 -16.32 4.43 0.38
N GLY A 67 -17.53 4.15 -0.07
CA GLY A 67 -18.71 3.95 0.73
C GLY A 67 -18.85 2.53 1.33
N PRO A 68 -20.05 2.21 1.84
CA PRO A 68 -20.29 0.95 2.56
C PRO A 68 -20.15 -0.32 1.69
N GLY A 69 -20.34 -0.22 0.38
CA GLY A 69 -20.14 -1.34 -0.54
C GLY A 69 -18.66 -1.73 -0.57
N ALA A 70 -17.80 -0.74 -0.81
CA ALA A 70 -16.35 -0.90 -0.75
C ALA A 70 -15.90 -1.45 0.61
N GLU A 71 -16.43 -0.91 1.71
CA GLU A 71 -16.11 -1.39 3.07
C GLU A 71 -16.40 -2.88 3.22
N ALA A 72 -17.61 -3.31 2.86
CA ALA A 72 -18.04 -4.70 2.98
C ALA A 72 -17.18 -5.64 2.11
N ARG A 73 -16.79 -5.21 0.91
CA ARG A 73 -16.03 -6.03 -0.05
C ARG A 73 -14.56 -6.14 0.32
N VAL A 74 -13.91 -5.05 0.72
CA VAL A 74 -12.52 -5.08 1.20
C VAL A 74 -12.42 -5.92 2.47
N ARG A 75 -13.35 -5.75 3.41
CA ARG A 75 -13.40 -6.60 4.61
C ARG A 75 -13.56 -8.07 4.26
N HIS A 76 -14.52 -8.41 3.41
CA HIS A 76 -14.74 -9.80 2.98
C HIS A 76 -13.51 -10.41 2.32
N TYR A 77 -12.81 -9.66 1.46
CA TYR A 77 -11.59 -10.10 0.81
C TYR A 77 -10.48 -10.42 1.84
N LEU A 78 -10.29 -9.57 2.84
CA LEU A 78 -9.30 -9.78 3.90
C LEU A 78 -9.68 -10.93 4.85
N ASP A 79 -10.95 -11.05 5.21
CA ASP A 79 -11.48 -12.15 6.03
C ASP A 79 -11.32 -13.51 5.32
N ALA A 80 -11.21 -13.51 3.98
CA ALA A 80 -10.90 -14.69 3.17
C ALA A 80 -9.38 -14.95 2.98
N GLY A 81 -8.51 -14.18 3.65
CA GLY A 81 -7.05 -14.31 3.54
C GLY A 81 -6.45 -13.62 2.31
N GLY A 82 -7.15 -12.64 1.73
CA GLY A 82 -6.68 -11.84 0.62
C GLY A 82 -5.43 -11.01 0.97
N ASN A 83 -4.60 -10.73 -0.05
CA ASN A 83 -3.38 -9.93 0.10
C ASN A 83 -3.62 -8.51 -0.43
N ILE A 84 -3.11 -7.51 0.28
CA ILE A 84 -3.19 -6.10 -0.10
C ILE A 84 -1.79 -5.48 -0.14
N LEU A 85 -1.50 -4.74 -1.20
CA LEU A 85 -0.37 -3.81 -1.28
C LEU A 85 -0.89 -2.38 -1.11
N LEU A 86 -0.41 -1.68 -0.08
CA LEU A 86 -0.71 -0.27 0.18
C LEU A 86 0.48 0.58 -0.29
N LEU A 87 0.24 1.47 -1.24
CA LEU A 87 1.24 2.38 -1.78
C LEU A 87 0.97 3.81 -1.30
N HIS A 88 2.02 4.46 -0.78
CA HIS A 88 2.05 5.87 -0.43
C HIS A 88 0.83 6.33 0.42
N GLY A 89 -0.10 7.07 -0.19
CA GLY A 89 -1.30 7.61 0.43
C GLY A 89 -2.23 6.52 1.00
N ALA A 90 -2.10 5.27 0.54
CA ALA A 90 -2.92 4.17 1.05
C ALA A 90 -2.69 3.84 2.53
N SER A 91 -1.62 4.35 3.16
CA SER A 91 -1.47 4.34 4.62
C SER A 91 -2.51 5.19 5.37
N ALA A 92 -3.11 6.17 4.70
CA ALA A 92 -4.21 7.00 5.19
C ALA A 92 -5.59 6.52 4.71
N ALA A 93 -5.64 5.45 3.91
CA ALA A 93 -6.89 4.92 3.36
C ALA A 93 -7.83 4.43 4.45
N PHE A 94 -9.13 4.54 4.19
CA PHE A 94 -10.18 3.89 4.97
C PHE A 94 -10.16 4.20 6.48
N TRP A 95 -9.58 5.34 6.85
CA TRP A 95 -9.44 5.76 8.25
C TRP A 95 -10.79 5.88 8.96
N GLN A 96 -11.90 6.05 8.23
CA GLN A 96 -13.24 6.10 8.79
C GLN A 96 -13.73 4.72 9.26
N TRP A 97 -13.21 3.62 8.71
CA TRP A 97 -13.63 2.26 9.02
C TRP A 97 -12.97 1.76 10.32
N PRO A 98 -13.73 1.55 11.43
CA PRO A 98 -13.15 1.24 12.72
C PRO A 98 -12.38 -0.09 12.78
N TRP A 99 -12.75 -1.06 11.94
CA TRP A 99 -12.05 -2.34 11.86
C TRP A 99 -10.74 -2.23 11.07
N TRP A 100 -10.69 -1.39 10.03
CA TRP A 100 -9.50 -1.19 9.21
C TRP A 100 -8.36 -0.58 10.01
N ARG A 101 -8.67 0.46 10.80
CA ARG A 101 -7.69 1.12 11.66
C ARG A 101 -6.93 0.14 12.54
N LYS A 102 -7.58 -0.93 13.01
CA LYS A 102 -6.98 -1.94 13.91
C LYS A 102 -6.07 -2.96 13.23
N ILE A 103 -6.06 -3.04 11.91
CA ILE A 103 -5.37 -4.13 11.19
C ILE A 103 -4.33 -3.65 10.18
N VAL A 104 -4.37 -2.37 9.78
CA VAL A 104 -3.59 -1.84 8.65
C VAL A 104 -2.07 -1.88 8.86
N GLY A 105 -1.59 -1.99 10.12
CA GLY A 105 -0.16 -2.04 10.42
C GLY A 105 0.38 -0.64 10.62
N LEU A 106 1.00 -0.04 9.60
CA LEU A 106 1.42 1.38 9.65
C LEU A 106 0.32 2.27 9.10
N ARG A 107 -0.26 3.09 9.97
CA ARG A 107 -1.37 3.99 9.66
C ARG A 107 -0.91 5.45 9.71
N TRP A 108 -1.26 6.21 8.68
CA TRP A 108 -1.19 7.67 8.73
C TRP A 108 -2.35 8.20 9.58
N VAL A 109 -2.01 8.99 10.59
CA VAL A 109 -2.98 9.58 11.52
C VAL A 109 -3.33 10.99 11.06
N ARG A 110 -4.62 11.25 10.86
CA ARG A 110 -5.12 12.57 10.46
C ARG A 110 -5.28 13.50 11.67
N PRO A 111 -5.30 14.83 11.48
CA PRO A 111 -5.59 15.77 12.58
C PRO A 111 -6.94 15.55 13.28
N ASP A 112 -7.93 15.04 12.55
CA ASP A 112 -9.29 14.74 13.03
C ASP A 112 -9.50 13.24 13.29
N ASP A 113 -8.44 12.55 13.72
CA ASP A 113 -8.47 11.11 13.94
C ASP A 113 -9.58 10.69 14.93
N PRO A 114 -10.44 9.71 14.57
CA PRO A 114 -11.56 9.29 15.39
C PRO A 114 -11.14 8.58 16.68
N ASP A 115 -9.91 8.07 16.76
CA ASP A 115 -9.37 7.42 17.95
C ASP A 115 -8.56 8.39 18.83
N GLY A 116 -8.46 9.68 18.43
CA GLY A 116 -7.80 10.73 19.19
C GLY A 116 -6.27 10.64 19.21
N MET A 117 -5.68 9.92 18.25
CA MET A 117 -4.23 9.78 18.14
C MET A 117 -3.56 11.05 17.63
N ALA A 118 -2.31 11.28 18.02
CA ALA A 118 -1.52 12.40 17.52
C ALA A 118 -1.31 12.27 16.01
N ALA A 119 -1.48 13.39 15.29
CA ALA A 119 -1.37 13.43 13.84
C ALA A 119 0.06 13.08 13.36
N SER A 120 0.14 12.33 12.27
CA SER A 120 1.39 12.05 11.58
C SER A 120 1.91 13.27 10.83
N VAL A 121 3.19 13.26 10.43
CA VAL A 121 3.83 14.36 9.71
C VAL A 121 4.64 13.89 8.50
N HIS A 122 4.73 14.74 7.47
CA HIS A 122 5.28 14.42 6.14
C HIS A 122 6.27 15.50 5.66
N PRO A 123 7.45 15.64 6.29
CA PRO A 123 8.49 16.54 5.79
C PRO A 123 8.91 16.15 4.37
N HIS A 124 9.24 17.16 3.56
CA HIS A 124 9.81 16.97 2.24
C HIS A 124 11.33 16.89 2.37
N VAL A 125 11.90 15.70 2.24
CA VAL A 125 13.34 15.46 2.44
C VAL A 125 13.84 14.35 1.53
N SER A 126 15.10 14.46 1.09
CA SER A 126 15.80 13.33 0.48
C SER A 126 16.11 12.26 1.53
N CYS A 127 16.08 10.98 1.14
CA CYS A 127 16.40 9.89 2.06
C CYS A 127 17.09 8.70 1.39
N ALA A 128 17.77 7.92 2.23
CA ALA A 128 18.37 6.64 1.86
C ALA A 128 17.42 5.49 2.22
N LEU A 129 16.94 4.72 1.24
CA LEU A 129 16.26 3.46 1.53
C LEU A 129 17.29 2.40 1.91
N ARG A 130 17.09 1.75 3.07
CA ARG A 130 17.93 0.67 3.60
C ARG A 130 17.07 -0.51 4.02
N ILE A 131 17.50 -1.71 3.66
CA ILE A 131 16.80 -2.94 4.02
C ILE A 131 17.01 -3.20 5.51
N ALA A 132 15.94 -3.50 6.22
CA ALA A 132 16.00 -3.83 7.64
C ALA A 132 16.79 -5.13 7.87
N LYS A 133 17.41 -5.27 9.06
CA LYS A 133 18.05 -6.52 9.47
C LYS A 133 16.99 -7.56 9.84
N VAL A 134 16.42 -8.20 8.82
CA VAL A 134 15.27 -9.10 8.96
C VAL A 134 15.48 -10.38 8.16
N ARG A 135 14.84 -11.49 8.59
CA ARG A 135 14.89 -12.80 7.90
C ARG A 135 13.70 -13.03 6.96
N HIS A 136 12.98 -11.98 6.61
CA HIS A 136 11.80 -12.07 5.77
C HIS A 136 12.20 -12.40 4.31
N PRO A 137 11.58 -13.37 3.62
CA PRO A 137 11.96 -13.76 2.26
C PRO A 137 11.96 -12.62 1.24
N LEU A 138 10.97 -11.71 1.31
CA LEU A 138 10.92 -10.52 0.45
C LEU A 138 12.17 -9.64 0.59
N ALA A 139 12.81 -9.57 1.77
CA ALA A 139 13.98 -8.71 1.98
C ALA A 139 15.15 -9.04 1.04
N ALA A 140 15.29 -10.29 0.60
CA ALA A 140 16.32 -10.70 -0.36
C ALA A 140 16.05 -10.23 -1.81
N GLN A 141 14.82 -9.83 -2.11
CA GLN A 141 14.38 -9.38 -3.44
C GLN A 141 14.34 -7.85 -3.56
N LEU A 142 14.31 -7.16 -2.42
CA LEU A 142 14.30 -5.71 -2.33
C LEU A 142 15.66 -5.10 -2.68
N CYS A 143 15.66 -3.81 -2.96
CA CYS A 143 16.86 -3.03 -3.23
C CYS A 143 16.89 -1.75 -2.39
N GLU A 144 18.11 -1.35 -2.06
CA GLU A 144 18.44 -0.10 -1.42
C GLU A 144 18.72 0.97 -2.46
N GLY A 145 18.70 2.24 -2.04
CA GLY A 145 19.20 3.34 -2.85
C GLY A 145 18.86 4.70 -2.26
N GLU A 146 19.33 5.74 -2.93
CA GLU A 146 19.05 7.13 -2.56
C GLU A 146 17.81 7.59 -3.32
N LEU A 147 16.91 8.28 -2.63
CA LEU A 147 15.74 8.92 -3.21
C LEU A 147 15.92 10.45 -3.20
N PRO A 148 15.39 11.15 -4.23
CA PRO A 148 15.32 12.60 -4.23
C PRO A 148 14.41 13.11 -3.11
N GLU A 149 14.33 14.43 -2.97
CA GLU A 149 13.37 15.05 -2.06
C GLU A 149 11.93 14.68 -2.46
N ASP A 150 11.20 14.13 -1.50
CA ASP A 150 9.79 13.76 -1.62
C ASP A 150 9.14 13.74 -0.24
N GLU A 151 7.84 13.46 -0.15
CA GLU A 151 7.17 13.27 1.13
C GLU A 151 7.73 12.05 1.90
N LEU A 152 8.25 12.28 3.10
CA LEU A 152 8.63 11.22 4.03
C LEU A 152 7.61 11.12 5.15
N TYR A 153 6.79 10.07 5.15
CA TYR A 153 5.82 9.86 6.23
C TYR A 153 6.52 9.43 7.52
N THR A 154 6.25 10.16 8.60
CA THR A 154 6.81 9.95 9.94
C THR A 154 5.72 10.07 11.00
N GLU A 155 6.01 9.63 12.23
CA GLU A 155 5.03 9.62 13.34
C GLU A 155 3.77 8.82 12.98
N LEU A 156 3.95 7.71 12.26
CA LEU A 156 2.89 6.77 11.93
C LEU A 156 2.49 5.97 13.16
N GLU A 157 1.20 5.66 13.26
CA GLU A 157 0.71 4.74 14.28
C GLU A 157 0.93 3.30 13.82
N GLN A 158 1.53 2.48 14.70
CA GLN A 158 1.54 1.04 14.54
C GLN A 158 0.28 0.43 15.17
N THR A 159 -0.65 -0.03 14.35
CA THR A 159 -1.96 -0.53 14.80
C THR A 159 -2.03 -2.05 14.94
N ALA A 160 -1.05 -2.76 14.39
CA ALA A 160 -0.94 -4.22 14.45
C ALA A 160 0.53 -4.66 14.57
N PRO A 161 0.81 -5.90 15.02
CA PRO A 161 2.14 -6.49 14.92
C PRO A 161 2.62 -6.49 13.48
N LEU A 162 3.82 -5.97 13.24
CA LEU A 162 4.37 -5.85 11.89
C LEU A 162 5.85 -6.21 11.84
N THR A 163 6.31 -6.52 10.62
CA THR A 163 7.70 -6.73 10.27
C THR A 163 8.14 -5.61 9.34
N ILE A 164 9.10 -4.80 9.77
CA ILE A 164 9.68 -3.74 8.93
C ILE A 164 10.69 -4.37 7.97
N LEU A 165 10.59 -4.01 6.68
CA LEU A 165 11.43 -4.53 5.61
C LEU A 165 12.38 -3.47 5.05
N ILE A 166 11.94 -2.20 5.00
CA ILE A 166 12.75 -1.08 4.54
C ILE A 166 12.59 0.10 5.50
N HIS A 167 13.70 0.77 5.78
CA HIS A 167 13.74 2.07 6.44
C HIS A 167 14.14 3.16 5.44
N ALA A 168 13.64 4.37 5.65
CA ALA A 168 14.30 5.59 5.20
C ALA A 168 15.30 6.03 6.28
N VAL A 169 16.51 6.36 5.86
CA VAL A 169 17.56 6.95 6.69
C VAL A 169 17.75 8.39 6.23
N THR A 170 17.61 9.34 7.15
CA THR A 170 17.85 10.76 6.93
C THR A 170 18.86 11.28 7.95
N ALA A 171 19.21 12.56 7.86
CA ALA A 171 20.02 13.22 8.89
C ALA A 171 19.30 13.30 10.26
N THR A 172 17.96 13.23 10.26
CA THR A 172 17.13 13.43 11.46
C THR A 172 16.66 12.13 12.09
N GLY A 173 16.75 11.00 11.40
CA GLY A 173 16.34 9.73 11.97
C GLY A 173 16.24 8.57 10.98
N ILE A 174 15.66 7.49 11.48
CA ILE A 174 15.38 6.26 10.74
C ILE A 174 13.89 5.97 10.87
N PHE A 175 13.20 5.86 9.74
CA PHE A 175 11.75 5.76 9.68
C PHE A 175 11.33 4.52 8.90
N PRO A 176 10.34 3.72 9.36
CA PRO A 176 9.82 2.61 8.58
C PRO A 176 9.21 3.09 7.27
N GLN A 177 9.53 2.44 6.15
CA GLN A 177 9.02 2.79 4.81
C GLN A 177 8.40 1.62 4.05
N MET A 178 8.78 0.39 4.41
CA MET A 178 8.05 -0.81 3.99
C MET A 178 7.83 -1.69 5.20
N ALA A 179 6.59 -2.11 5.44
CA ALA A 179 6.25 -3.00 6.53
C ALA A 179 5.13 -3.97 6.16
N GLU A 180 5.20 -5.17 6.69
CA GLU A 180 4.17 -6.19 6.54
C GLU A 180 3.45 -6.44 7.86
N THR A 181 2.13 -6.53 7.80
CA THR A 181 1.29 -7.13 8.84
C THR A 181 0.52 -8.31 8.25
N VAL A 182 0.22 -9.30 9.10
CA VAL A 182 -0.57 -10.48 8.73
C VAL A 182 -1.91 -10.40 9.44
N THR A 183 -3.00 -10.46 8.68
CA THR A 183 -4.36 -10.43 9.22
C THR A 183 -4.67 -11.73 9.98
N PRO A 184 -5.69 -11.74 10.87
CA PRO A 184 -6.10 -12.96 11.56
C PRO A 184 -6.46 -14.13 10.64
N ALA A 185 -6.90 -13.83 9.40
CA ALA A 185 -7.22 -14.83 8.38
C ALA A 185 -6.00 -15.29 7.55
N GLY A 186 -4.78 -14.82 7.87
CA GLY A 186 -3.55 -15.16 7.17
C GLY A 186 -3.28 -14.35 5.90
N GLY A 187 -4.13 -13.37 5.58
CA GLY A 187 -3.88 -12.42 4.50
C GLY A 187 -2.75 -11.46 4.87
N ARG A 188 -2.00 -10.97 3.88
CA ARG A 188 -0.86 -10.05 4.09
C ARG A 188 -1.24 -8.65 3.67
N ILE A 189 -1.00 -7.67 4.53
CA ILE A 189 -1.06 -6.25 4.19
C ILE A 189 0.38 -5.73 4.20
N LEU A 190 0.89 -5.40 3.03
CA LEU A 190 2.24 -4.86 2.85
C LEU A 190 2.11 -3.38 2.48
N SER A 191 2.68 -2.49 3.28
CA SER A 191 2.76 -1.07 2.97
C SER A 191 4.11 -0.70 2.38
N PHE A 192 4.12 0.21 1.41
CA PHE A 192 5.31 0.86 0.87
C PHE A 192 5.03 2.34 0.63
N LEU A 193 5.67 3.21 1.40
CA LEU A 193 5.27 4.62 1.57
C LEU A 193 5.88 5.64 0.59
N PRO A 194 7.11 5.47 0.05
CA PRO A 194 7.69 6.46 -0.86
C PRO A 194 6.95 6.55 -2.20
N GLY A 195 6.99 7.73 -2.82
CA GLY A 195 6.54 7.93 -4.22
C GLY A 195 5.33 8.84 -4.37
N HIS A 196 5.34 10.02 -3.74
CA HIS A 196 4.31 11.06 -3.96
C HIS A 196 4.52 11.73 -5.32
N ALA A 197 5.71 12.33 -5.51
CA ALA A 197 6.05 13.00 -6.76
C ALA A 197 6.31 11.99 -7.88
N ARG A 198 5.97 12.36 -9.12
CA ARG A 198 6.22 11.53 -10.31
C ARG A 198 7.68 11.09 -10.44
N GLU A 199 8.63 11.97 -10.16
CA GLU A 199 10.06 11.67 -10.20
C GLU A 199 10.44 10.55 -9.21
N CYS A 200 9.88 10.59 -7.99
CA CYS A 200 10.10 9.56 -6.99
C CYS A 200 9.37 8.25 -7.35
N ALA A 201 8.10 8.33 -7.77
CA ALA A 201 7.29 7.17 -8.19
C ALA A 201 7.92 6.39 -9.35
N THR A 202 8.60 7.09 -10.27
CA THR A 202 9.31 6.49 -11.41
C THR A 202 10.76 6.09 -11.12
N HIS A 203 11.25 6.39 -9.91
CA HIS A 203 12.63 6.11 -9.54
C HIS A 203 12.92 4.60 -9.60
N PRO A 204 14.06 4.15 -10.16
CA PRO A 204 14.35 2.73 -10.36
C PRO A 204 14.25 1.87 -9.10
N VAL A 205 14.63 2.42 -7.95
CA VAL A 205 14.53 1.74 -6.65
C VAL A 205 13.07 1.51 -6.25
N ILE A 206 12.21 2.51 -6.44
CA ILE A 206 10.77 2.41 -6.15
C ILE A 206 10.14 1.38 -7.08
N ARG A 207 10.37 1.48 -8.39
CA ARG A 207 9.84 0.53 -9.38
C ARG A 207 10.25 -0.91 -9.08
N ARG A 208 11.53 -1.13 -8.73
CA ARG A 208 12.03 -2.47 -8.40
C ARG A 208 11.40 -3.01 -7.10
N ASN A 209 11.28 -2.19 -6.07
CA ASN A 209 10.68 -2.62 -4.80
C ASN A 209 9.17 -2.87 -4.94
N VAL A 210 8.43 -2.06 -5.70
CA VAL A 210 7.02 -2.31 -6.04
C VAL A 210 6.86 -3.62 -6.81
N ALA A 211 7.69 -3.86 -7.84
CA ALA A 211 7.65 -5.10 -8.59
C ALA A 211 7.94 -6.33 -7.71
N ALA A 212 8.93 -6.25 -6.82
CA ALA A 212 9.25 -7.32 -5.88
C ALA A 212 8.09 -7.59 -4.90
N ALA A 213 7.48 -6.54 -4.34
CA ALA A 213 6.31 -6.63 -3.48
C ALA A 213 5.13 -7.32 -4.18
N ILE A 214 4.82 -6.92 -5.42
CA ILE A 214 3.75 -7.52 -6.22
C ILE A 214 4.05 -9.00 -6.49
N ALA A 215 5.28 -9.35 -6.89
CA ALA A 215 5.66 -10.73 -7.18
C ALA A 215 5.51 -11.62 -5.94
N ASP A 216 5.99 -11.16 -4.79
CA ASP A 216 5.97 -11.89 -3.53
C ASP A 216 4.54 -12.11 -2.99
N LEU A 217 3.69 -11.08 -3.00
CA LEU A 217 2.29 -11.19 -2.58
C LEU A 217 1.48 -12.13 -3.49
N ARG A 218 1.85 -12.24 -4.78
CA ARG A 218 1.19 -13.15 -5.72
C ARG A 218 1.65 -14.60 -5.59
N GLN A 219 2.93 -14.84 -5.29
CA GLN A 219 3.45 -16.19 -5.09
C GLN A 219 2.78 -16.88 -3.89
N ALA A 220 2.62 -16.17 -2.77
CA ALA A 220 2.06 -16.72 -1.55
C ALA A 220 0.59 -17.19 -1.67
N GLN A 221 -0.21 -16.59 -2.55
CA GLN A 221 -1.59 -17.03 -2.76
C GLN A 221 -1.73 -18.31 -3.58
N SER A 222 -0.75 -18.60 -4.44
CA SER A 222 -0.74 -19.83 -5.24
C SER A 222 -0.53 -21.09 -4.40
N SER A 223 0.11 -20.96 -3.22
CA SER A 223 0.34 -22.07 -2.28
C SER A 223 -0.83 -22.37 -1.34
N ILE A 224 -1.82 -21.49 -1.23
CA ILE A 224 -2.94 -21.63 -0.27
C ILE A 224 -4.20 -22.19 -0.96
N ARG A 225 -4.40 -21.96 -2.27
CA ARG A 225 -5.53 -22.54 -3.00
C ARG A 225 -5.23 -23.98 -3.41
N PRO A 226 -6.01 -25.00 -2.96
CA PRO A 226 -5.88 -26.33 -3.52
C PRO A 226 -6.21 -26.29 -5.02
N PRO A 227 -5.59 -27.15 -5.86
CA PRO A 227 -5.90 -27.21 -7.28
C PRO A 227 -7.40 -27.46 -7.44
N ARG A 228 -8.07 -26.58 -8.19
CA ARG A 228 -9.46 -26.82 -8.61
C ARG A 228 -9.45 -28.11 -9.43
N ARG A 229 -10.05 -29.16 -8.87
CA ARG A 229 -10.35 -30.41 -9.58
C ARG A 229 -11.53 -30.20 -10.51
#